data_AF-A0A3C1RN17-F1
#
_entry.id   AF-A0A3C1RN17-F1
#
_cell.length_a   1.000
_cell.length_b   1.000
_cell.length_c   1.000
_cell.angle_alpha   90.00
_cell.angle_beta   90.00
_cell.angle_gamma   90.00
#
_symmetry.space_group_name_H-M   'P 1'
#
loop_
_entity.id
_entity.type
_entity.pdbx_description
1 polymer ?
#
loop_
_entity_poly.entity_id
_entity_poly.type
_entity_poly.pdbx_seq_one_letter_code
_entity_poly.pdbx_strand_id
1 'polypeptide(L)' 'METVTNHALKEWNIAIQALEQGETIILLRKGGIREQGGKFQVDHDKILLYPTFEHQQPTLLKPEYANLVQPV' A
#
# COMPACT_ATOMS: atom_id res chain seq x y z
N MET A 1 -23.17 -11.73 -1.02
CA MET A 1 -22.27 -12.36 -2.02
C MET A 1 -20.96 -12.63 -1.32
N GLU A 2 -20.56 -13.90 -1.24
CA GLU A 2 -19.23 -14.26 -0.75
C GLU A 2 -18.18 -13.68 -1.70
N THR A 3 -17.38 -12.74 -1.20
CA THR A 3 -16.19 -12.26 -1.90
C THR A 3 -15.04 -13.21 -1.60
N VAL A 4 -14.90 -14.25 -2.41
CA VAL A 4 -13.68 -15.05 -2.42
C VAL A 4 -12.63 -14.24 -3.18
N THR A 5 -11.78 -13.51 -2.46
CA THR A 5 -10.59 -12.84 -3.02
C THR A 5 -9.33 -13.46 -2.44
N ASN A 6 -8.36 -13.75 -3.31
CA ASN A 6 -7.06 -14.31 -2.94
C ASN A 6 -5.90 -13.36 -3.27
N HIS A 7 -6.22 -12.11 -3.63
CA HIS A 7 -5.23 -11.08 -3.94
C HIS A 7 -5.10 -10.11 -2.78
N ALA A 8 -3.87 -9.76 -2.43
CA ALA A 8 -3.59 -8.85 -1.33
C ALA A 8 -2.58 -7.78 -1.73
N LEU A 9 -2.78 -6.57 -1.23
CA LEU A 9 -1.80 -5.49 -1.29
C LEU A 9 -0.85 -5.63 -0.11
N LYS A 10 0.35 -6.13 -0.37
CA LYS A 10 1.46 -6.17 0.60
C LYS A 10 2.15 -4.81 0.66
N GLU A 11 2.00 -4.12 1.77
CA GLU A 11 2.53 -2.76 1.96
C GLU A 11 2.92 -2.52 3.42
N TRP A 12 3.73 -1.49 3.67
CA TRP A 12 4.01 -1.02 5.02
C TRP A 12 2.74 -0.65 5.78
N ASN A 13 2.66 -1.11 7.04
CA ASN A 13 1.54 -0.89 7.95
C ASN A 13 1.07 0.58 8.00
N ILE A 14 1.98 1.55 7.99
CA ILE A 14 1.58 2.97 8.01
C ILE A 14 0.80 3.40 6.77
N ALA A 15 1.19 2.92 5.59
CA ALA A 15 0.44 3.22 4.37
C ALA A 15 -0.91 2.49 4.36
N ILE A 16 -0.99 1.29 4.94
CA ILE A 16 -2.26 0.57 5.15
C ILE A 16 -3.18 1.36 6.10
N GLN A 17 -2.67 1.84 7.24
CA GLN A 17 -3.44 2.64 8.19
C GLN A 17 -3.98 3.93 7.56
N ALA A 18 -3.15 4.63 6.78
CA ALA A 18 -3.57 5.83 6.07
C ALA A 18 -4.69 5.54 5.04
N LEU A 19 -4.66 4.37 4.38
CA LEU A 19 -5.75 3.93 3.49
C LEU A 19 -7.02 3.59 4.26
N GLU A 20 -6.91 2.83 5.37
CA GLU A 20 -8.06 2.44 6.21
C GLU A 20 -8.78 3.63 6.82
N GLN A 21 -8.03 4.67 7.20
CA GLN A 21 -8.56 5.91 7.77
C GLN A 21 -9.05 6.90 6.70
N GLY A 22 -8.78 6.63 5.41
CA GLY A 22 -9.12 7.54 4.31
C GLY A 22 -8.26 8.81 4.27
N GLU A 23 -7.15 8.85 4.99
CA GLU A 23 -6.16 9.95 4.94
C GLU A 23 -5.44 10.00 3.58
N THR A 24 -5.32 8.83 2.94
CA THR A 24 -4.93 8.72 1.53
C THR A 24 -5.88 7.79 0.78
N ILE A 25 -6.06 8.07 -0.50
CA ILE A 25 -6.82 7.22 -1.43
C ILE A 25 -5.96 6.75 -2.62
N ILE A 26 -4.70 7.19 -2.69
CA ILE A 26 -3.76 6.88 -3.77
C ILE A 26 -2.41 6.49 -3.17
N LEU A 27 -1.86 5.37 -3.63
CA LEU A 27 -0.47 4.99 -3.41
C LEU A 27 0.30 5.10 -4.72
N LEU A 28 1.37 5.89 -4.73
CA LEU A 28 2.28 5.99 -5.87
C LEU A 28 3.57 5.23 -5.56
N ARG A 29 3.82 4.16 -6.31
CA ARG A 29 5.06 3.38 -6.21
C ARG A 29 5.95 3.71 -7.40
N LYS A 30 7.15 4.19 -7.11
CA LYS A 30 8.19 4.38 -8.13
C LYS A 30 8.76 3.01 -8.51
N GLY A 31 8.35 2.49 -9.66
CA GLY A 31 8.80 1.19 -10.18
C GLY A 31 8.49 1.04 -11.67
N GLY A 32 9.16 0.10 -12.33
CA GLY A 32 8.97 -0.17 -13.76
C GLY A 32 7.76 -1.06 -14.00
N ILE A 33 6.56 -0.47 -14.01
CA ILE A 33 5.37 -1.19 -14.48
C ILE A 33 5.55 -1.37 -15.99
N ARG A 34 5.84 -2.62 -16.41
CA ARG A 34 5.89 -2.98 -17.83
C ARG A 34 4.51 -3.41 -18.27
N GLU A 35 3.71 -2.44 -18.69
CA GLU A 35 2.36 -2.70 -19.18
C GLU A 35 2.42 -3.13 -20.65
N GLN A 36 1.80 -4.27 -20.95
CA GLN A 36 1.68 -4.70 -22.34
C GLN A 36 0.81 -3.69 -23.09
N GLY A 37 1.35 -3.10 -24.15
CA GLY A 37 0.63 -2.08 -24.93
C GLY A 37 0.67 -0.66 -24.35
N GLY A 38 1.46 -0.41 -23.29
CA GLY A 38 1.74 0.94 -22.78
C GLY A 38 0.54 1.67 -22.16
N LYS A 39 -0.43 0.94 -21.63
CA LYS A 39 -1.62 1.49 -20.98
C LYS A 39 -1.83 0.88 -19.60
N PHE A 40 -2.21 1.75 -18.66
CA PHE A 40 -2.50 1.34 -17.30
C PHE A 40 -3.84 0.62 -17.18
N GLN A 41 -3.81 -0.52 -16.51
CA GLN A 41 -4.99 -1.31 -16.19
C GLN A 41 -4.92 -1.79 -14.74
N VAL A 42 -6.06 -1.70 -14.06
CA VAL A 42 -6.23 -2.28 -12.73
C VAL A 42 -6.58 -3.76 -12.89
N ASP A 43 -5.77 -4.65 -12.32
CA ASP A 43 -5.95 -6.09 -12.43
C ASP A 43 -7.10 -6.62 -11.56
N HIS A 44 -7.38 -5.97 -10.42
CA HIS A 44 -8.35 -6.42 -9.42
C HIS A 44 -9.15 -5.27 -8.81
N ASP A 45 -10.48 -5.40 -8.80
CA ASP A 45 -11.39 -4.42 -8.16
C ASP A 45 -11.46 -4.57 -6.64
N LYS A 46 -11.05 -5.73 -6.11
CA LYS A 46 -11.09 -6.06 -4.68
C LYS A 46 -9.84 -6.81 -4.26
N ILE A 47 -9.22 -6.33 -3.20
CA ILE A 47 -8.00 -6.88 -2.62
C ILE A 47 -8.12 -6.92 -1.10
N LEU A 48 -7.36 -7.81 -0.47
CA LEU A 48 -7.12 -7.80 0.97
C LEU A 48 -5.98 -6.82 1.28
N LEU A 49 -6.00 -6.21 2.47
CA LEU A 49 -4.88 -5.40 2.96
C LEU A 49 -3.93 -6.31 3.75
N TYR A 50 -2.65 -6.32 3.37
CA TYR A 50 -1.62 -7.11 4.03
C TYR A 50 -0.52 -6.19 4.59
N PRO A 51 -0.67 -5.72 5.85
CA PRO A 51 0.33 -4.88 6.49
C PRO A 51 1.61 -5.65 6.81
N THR A 52 2.73 -5.00 6.57
CA THR A 52 4.09 -5.47 6.88
C THR A 52 4.77 -4.48 7.81
N PHE A 53 5.72 -4.91 8.64
CA PHE A 53 6.38 -4.06 9.65
C PHE A 53 7.90 -3.93 9.44
N GLU A 54 8.49 -4.83 8.64
CA GLU A 54 9.93 -4.87 8.41
C GLU A 54 10.44 -3.66 7.61
N HIS A 55 11.65 -3.21 7.96
CA HIS A 55 12.37 -2.12 7.26
C HIS A 55 11.66 -0.77 7.21
N GLN A 56 10.67 -0.53 8.06
CA GLN A 56 10.08 0.79 8.22
C GLN A 56 11.00 1.67 9.06
N GLN A 57 11.32 2.85 8.54
CA GLN A 57 12.08 3.86 9.27
C GLN A 57 11.34 5.20 9.19
N PRO A 58 11.23 5.96 10.30
CA PRO A 58 10.61 7.28 10.31
C PRO A 58 11.12 8.21 9.21
N THR A 59 12.41 8.13 8.89
CA THR A 59 13.09 8.94 7.86
C THR A 59 12.65 8.64 6.43
N LEU A 60 11.98 7.51 6.19
CA LEU A 60 11.46 7.11 4.88
C LEU A 60 10.00 7.56 4.68
N LEU A 61 9.41 8.17 5.70
CA LEU A 61 8.03 8.64 5.69
C LEU A 61 7.95 10.15 5.55
N LYS A 62 6.77 10.64 5.15
CA LYS A 62 6.49 12.06 5.27
C LYS A 62 6.46 12.46 6.76
N PRO A 63 6.84 13.70 7.10
CA PRO A 63 6.98 14.14 8.50
C PRO A 63 5.77 13.86 9.39
N GLU A 64 4.56 14.01 8.84
CA GLU A 64 3.30 13.79 9.56
C GLU A 64 3.09 12.33 10.01
N TYR A 65 3.71 11.35 9.34
CA TYR A 65 3.61 9.92 9.68
C TYR A 65 4.85 9.37 10.39
N ALA A 66 5.94 10.13 10.46
CA ALA A 66 7.23 9.65 10.95
C ALA A 66 7.17 9.16 12.41
N ASN A 67 6.34 9.79 13.25
CA ASN A 67 6.18 9.44 14.66
C ASN A 67 5.27 8.22 14.90
N LEU A 68 4.65 7.69 13.84
CA LEU A 68 3.73 6.55 13.93
C LEU A 68 4.45 5.20 13.76
N VAL A 69 5.71 5.21 13.33
CA VAL A 69 6.52 3.99 13.16
C VAL A 69 7.37 3.73 14.38
N GLN A 70 7.34 2.48 14.84
CA GLN A 70 8.38 1.92 15.68
C GLN A 70 9.20 0.93 14.85
N PRO A 71 10.50 1.20 14.59
CA PRO A 71 11.37 0.25 13.94
C PRO A 71 11.45 -1.05 14.76
N VAL A 72 11.28 -2.18 14.09
CA VAL A 72 11.52 -3.53 14.64
C VAL A 72 12.95 -3.99 14.42
#